data_AF-F9HJR0-F1
#
_entry.id   AF-F9HJR0-F1
#
_cell.length_a   1.000
_cell.length_b   1.000
_cell.length_c   1.000
_cell.angle_alpha   90.00
_cell.angle_beta   90.00
_cell.angle_gamma   90.00
#
_symmetry.space_group_name_H-M   'P 1'
#
loop_
_entity.id
_entity.type
_entity.pdbx_description
1 polymer ?
#
loop_
_entity_poly.entity_id
_entity_poly.type
_entity_poly.pdbx_seq_one_letter_code
_entity_poly.pdbx_strand_id
1 'polypeptide(L)'
;MLYGGLFLGLGFVTALIMGVSSSAEKDEWPFRLLGSLGLLVILVLSIFSPIQGAFQLLPAIPFAMILFATWFSGRFTEGRHIRSKRTPSVWKNYVAGNFFLPVLAIAFLVVMPFAQRYALSGAETAEREVISGYIRDESKTDDKIYAWDNTASLYLSTSRLSASSILSPKLYVDTAENKIRLENQLDASLPRYIAVNEKVPLLPNVKKLLSSSYKKIDVKTSHFKLYELK
;
A
#
# COMPACT_ATOMS: atom_id res chain seq x y z
N MET A 1 5.89 -3.93 0.63
CA MET A 1 5.76 -4.15 -0.82
C MET A 1 5.20 -2.92 -1.56
N LEU A 2 5.54 -1.68 -1.17
CA LEU A 2 5.04 -0.46 -1.81
C LEU A 2 5.97 0.05 -2.93
N TYR A 3 7.28 -0.23 -2.85
CA TYR A 3 8.29 0.31 -3.77
C TYR A 3 8.21 -0.24 -5.20
N GLY A 4 7.78 -1.50 -5.38
CA GLY A 4 7.63 -2.11 -6.72
C GLY A 4 6.48 -1.51 -7.54
N GLY A 5 5.37 -1.16 -6.90
CA GLY A 5 4.26 -0.46 -7.57
C GLY A 5 4.61 0.97 -7.99
N LEU A 6 5.53 1.60 -7.26
CA LEU A 6 6.01 2.96 -7.51
C LEU A 6 6.85 3.03 -8.80
N PHE A 7 7.76 2.07 -8.98
CA PHE A 7 8.60 1.99 -10.19
C PHE A 7 7.75 1.73 -11.44
N LEU A 8 6.74 0.86 -11.33
CA LEU A 8 5.77 0.58 -12.40
C LEU A 8 4.88 1.80 -12.69
N GLY A 9 4.33 2.44 -11.67
CA GLY A 9 3.49 3.64 -11.81
C GLY A 9 4.24 4.81 -12.47
N LEU A 10 5.48 5.07 -12.07
CA LEU A 10 6.33 6.08 -12.70
C LEU A 10 6.59 5.77 -14.18
N GLY A 11 6.86 4.51 -14.52
CA GLY A 11 7.03 4.06 -15.91
C GLY A 11 5.79 4.34 -16.77
N PHE A 12 4.59 4.13 -16.22
CA PHE A 12 3.33 4.38 -16.93
C PHE A 12 3.01 5.87 -17.09
N VAL A 13 3.28 6.70 -16.08
CA VAL A 13 3.17 8.16 -16.18
C VAL A 13 4.13 8.71 -17.23
N THR A 14 5.33 8.15 -17.31
CA THR A 14 6.33 8.47 -18.35
C THR A 14 5.78 8.19 -19.74
N ALA A 15 5.22 6.99 -19.93
CA ALA A 15 4.66 6.57 -21.21
C ALA A 15 3.55 7.53 -21.67
N LEU A 16 2.70 8.00 -20.75
CA LEU A 16 1.68 9.02 -21.03
C LEU A 16 2.28 10.36 -21.45
N ILE A 17 3.22 10.90 -20.68
CA ILE A 17 3.81 12.23 -20.98
C ILE A 17 4.53 12.19 -22.32
N MET A 18 5.35 11.17 -22.56
CA MET A 18 6.01 10.95 -23.86
C MET A 18 5.02 10.75 -25.00
N GLY A 19 3.96 9.98 -24.72
CA GLY A 19 2.86 9.69 -25.62
C GLY A 19 2.03 10.90 -26.00
N VAL A 20 2.07 11.99 -25.23
CA VAL A 20 1.41 13.27 -25.57
C VAL A 20 2.40 14.28 -26.15
N SER A 21 3.66 14.30 -25.68
CA SER A 21 4.65 15.32 -26.05
C SER A 21 5.41 15.04 -27.36
N SER A 22 5.35 13.83 -27.90
CA SER A 22 5.99 13.49 -29.18
C SER A 22 5.25 14.15 -30.36
N SER A 23 5.98 14.67 -31.35
CA SER A 23 5.40 15.08 -32.65
C SER A 23 5.19 13.83 -33.52
N ALA A 24 3.99 13.25 -33.53
CA ALA A 24 3.69 12.08 -34.37
C ALA A 24 3.36 12.48 -35.81
N GLU A 25 3.73 11.59 -36.73
CA GLU A 25 3.16 11.53 -38.06
C GLU A 25 1.65 11.18 -37.97
N LYS A 26 0.85 11.65 -38.92
CA LYS A 26 -0.63 11.53 -38.89
C LYS A 26 -1.12 10.08 -38.71
N ASP A 27 -0.35 9.09 -39.15
CA ASP A 27 -0.73 7.68 -39.13
C ASP A 27 -0.59 7.01 -37.75
N GLU A 28 0.14 7.61 -36.81
CA GLU A 28 0.34 7.07 -35.45
C GLU A 28 -0.63 7.65 -34.40
N TRP A 29 -1.40 8.68 -34.79
CA TRP A 29 -2.37 9.37 -33.93
C TRP A 29 -3.41 8.44 -33.27
N PRO A 30 -4.09 7.50 -33.97
CA PRO A 30 -5.10 6.67 -33.34
C PRO A 30 -4.52 5.69 -32.30
N PHE A 31 -3.30 5.18 -32.54
CA PHE A 31 -2.62 4.29 -31.60
C PHE A 31 -2.17 5.03 -30.33
N ARG A 32 -1.71 6.28 -30.46
CA ARG A 32 -1.36 7.13 -29.31
C ARG A 32 -2.58 7.50 -28.48
N LEU A 33 -3.70 7.84 -29.14
CA LEU A 33 -4.95 8.12 -28.45
C LEU A 33 -5.45 6.90 -27.68
N LEU A 34 -5.44 5.72 -28.31
CA LEU A 34 -5.82 4.46 -27.68
C LEU A 34 -4.93 4.12 -26.48
N GLY A 35 -3.61 4.19 -26.66
CA GLY A 35 -2.64 3.96 -25.59
C GLY A 35 -2.80 4.94 -24.43
N SER A 36 -3.01 6.22 -24.73
CA SER A 36 -3.17 7.25 -23.71
C SER A 36 -4.48 7.10 -22.94
N LEU A 37 -5.61 6.96 -23.63
CA LEU A 37 -6.92 6.78 -23.00
C LEU A 37 -6.98 5.50 -22.17
N GLY A 38 -6.49 4.38 -22.71
CA GLY A 38 -6.47 3.11 -22.00
C GLY A 38 -5.64 3.18 -20.71
N LEU A 39 -4.47 3.82 -20.77
CA LEU A 39 -3.62 3.98 -19.59
C LEU A 39 -4.24 4.94 -18.56
N LEU A 40 -4.86 6.04 -19.01
CA LEU A 40 -5.54 7.00 -18.14
C LEU A 40 -6.72 6.35 -17.39
N VAL A 41 -7.55 5.58 -18.09
CA VAL A 41 -8.67 4.86 -17.50
C VAL A 41 -8.20 3.91 -16.40
N ILE A 42 -7.13 3.14 -16.64
CA ILE A 42 -6.60 2.19 -15.65
C ILE A 42 -6.02 2.91 -14.43
N LEU A 43 -5.33 4.04 -14.62
CA LEU A 43 -4.83 4.85 -13.51
C LEU A 43 -5.98 5.42 -12.66
N VAL A 44 -7.02 5.95 -13.29
CA VAL A 44 -8.21 6.47 -12.59
C VAL A 44 -8.90 5.36 -11.81
N LEU A 45 -9.16 4.21 -12.44
CA LEU A 45 -9.78 3.05 -11.76
C LEU A 45 -8.93 2.53 -10.60
N SER A 46 -7.60 2.62 -10.69
CA SER A 46 -6.70 2.23 -9.60
C SER A 46 -6.80 3.15 -8.38
N ILE A 47 -7.06 4.45 -8.58
CA ILE A 47 -7.24 5.41 -7.47
C ILE A 47 -8.51 5.11 -6.67
N PHE A 48 -9.58 4.69 -7.35
CA PHE A 48 -10.87 4.40 -6.73
C PHE A 48 -11.02 2.93 -6.28
N SER A 49 -9.99 2.10 -6.44
CA SER A 49 -10.08 0.68 -6.09
C SER A 49 -9.99 0.47 -4.57
N PRO A 50 -10.87 -0.35 -3.97
CA PRO A 50 -10.85 -0.65 -2.53
C PRO A 50 -9.67 -1.55 -2.13
N ILE A 51 -9.09 -2.28 -3.08
CA ILE A 51 -7.88 -3.07 -2.88
C ILE A 51 -6.70 -2.19 -3.32
N GLN A 52 -5.56 -2.23 -2.64
CA GLN A 52 -4.40 -1.41 -3.00
C GLN A 52 -3.23 -2.33 -3.30
N GLY A 53 -2.72 -2.32 -4.54
CA GLY A 53 -1.58 -3.14 -4.91
C GLY A 53 -1.08 -2.95 -6.35
N ALA A 54 0.20 -3.24 -6.57
CA ALA A 54 0.87 -3.07 -7.87
C ALA A 54 0.24 -3.90 -9.00
N PHE A 55 -0.42 -5.02 -8.67
CA PHE A 55 -1.07 -5.91 -9.62
C PHE A 55 -2.24 -5.23 -10.37
N GLN A 56 -2.81 -4.16 -9.82
CA GLN A 56 -3.89 -3.39 -10.47
C GLN A 56 -3.42 -2.65 -11.72
N LEU A 57 -2.11 -2.44 -11.84
CA LEU A 57 -1.48 -1.79 -12.97
C LEU A 57 -1.04 -2.80 -14.06
N LEU A 58 -1.17 -4.11 -13.83
CA LEU A 58 -0.86 -5.13 -14.84
C LEU A 58 -1.60 -4.90 -16.18
N PRO A 59 -2.91 -4.55 -16.18
CA PRO A 59 -3.62 -4.25 -17.42
C PRO A 59 -3.10 -3.00 -18.16
N ALA A 60 -2.32 -2.13 -17.51
CA ALA A 60 -1.76 -0.92 -18.12
C ALA A 60 -0.57 -1.22 -19.05
N ILE A 61 0.07 -2.38 -18.90
CA ILE A 61 1.24 -2.80 -19.66
C ILE A 61 1.04 -2.71 -21.19
N PRO A 62 0.01 -3.30 -21.81
CA PRO A 62 -0.17 -3.23 -23.26
C PRO A 62 -0.34 -1.80 -23.78
N PHE A 63 -1.03 -0.93 -23.02
CA PHE A 63 -1.20 0.47 -23.40
C PHE A 63 0.10 1.25 -23.31
N ALA A 64 0.88 1.00 -22.26
CA ALA A 64 2.21 1.57 -22.11
C ALA A 64 3.15 1.14 -23.23
N MET A 65 3.09 -0.14 -23.64
CA MET A 65 3.85 -0.65 -24.78
C MET A 65 3.51 0.06 -26.09
N ILE A 66 2.23 0.34 -26.36
CA ILE A 66 1.81 1.09 -27.56
C ILE A 66 2.41 2.51 -27.55
N LEU A 67 2.39 3.17 -26.39
CA LEU A 67 2.97 4.52 -26.24
C LEU A 67 4.50 4.52 -26.38
N PHE A 68 5.17 3.51 -25.84
CA PHE A 68 6.62 3.35 -26.04
C PHE A 68 6.95 3.04 -27.50
N ALA A 69 6.20 2.15 -28.14
CA ALA A 69 6.43 1.76 -29.54
C ALA A 69 6.31 2.97 -30.48
N THR A 70 5.27 3.80 -30.33
CA THR A 70 5.06 5.03 -31.11
C THR A 70 6.07 6.13 -30.79
N TRP A 71 6.64 6.13 -29.59
CA TRP A 71 7.72 7.07 -29.24
C TRP A 71 9.07 6.65 -29.84
N PHE A 72 9.33 5.35 -29.92
CA PHE A 72 10.54 4.81 -30.54
C PHE A 72 10.47 4.80 -32.07
N SER A 73 9.31 4.54 -32.68
CA SER A 73 9.14 4.43 -34.14
C SER A 73 9.61 5.67 -34.90
N GLY A 74 9.24 6.88 -34.44
CA GLY A 74 9.70 8.15 -35.02
C GLY A 74 11.19 8.44 -34.89
N ARG A 75 11.97 7.60 -34.19
CA ARG A 75 13.44 7.69 -34.05
C ARG A 75 14.20 6.62 -34.83
N PHE A 76 13.51 5.63 -35.41
CA PHE A 76 14.12 4.52 -36.15
C PHE A 76 13.83 4.55 -37.66
N THR A 77 13.01 5.49 -38.16
CA THR A 77 12.80 5.72 -39.60
C THR A 77 13.90 6.59 -40.23
N GLU A 78 15.18 6.30 -39.96
CA GLU A 78 16.31 6.86 -40.72
C GLU A 78 16.61 5.95 -41.91
N GLY A 79 15.81 6.12 -42.97
CA GLY A 79 16.00 5.44 -44.25
C GLY A 79 15.87 6.40 -45.42
N ARG A 80 16.91 7.22 -45.64
CA ARG A 80 17.56 7.56 -46.94
C ARG A 80 18.06 9.03 -46.96
N HIS A 81 19.38 9.16 -47.14
CA HIS A 81 20.21 10.37 -47.30
C HIS A 81 20.92 10.91 -46.05
N ILE A 82 22.18 10.48 -45.96
CA ILE A 82 23.23 10.88 -45.04
C ILE A 82 23.45 12.41 -45.09
N ARG A 83 23.27 13.07 -43.95
CA ARG A 83 24.17 14.13 -43.52
C ARG A 83 24.43 13.89 -42.05
N SER A 84 25.67 13.51 -41.72
CA SER A 84 26.15 13.26 -40.36
C SER A 84 25.80 14.45 -39.44
N LYS A 85 24.62 14.40 -38.84
CA LYS A 85 24.28 15.13 -37.63
C LYS A 85 24.64 14.18 -36.52
N ARG A 86 25.56 14.57 -35.64
CA ARG A 86 25.86 13.87 -34.39
C ARG A 86 24.55 13.38 -33.79
N THR A 87 24.31 12.08 -33.83
CA THR A 87 23.17 11.46 -33.16
C THR A 87 23.32 11.85 -31.69
N PRO A 88 22.37 12.63 -31.12
CA PRO A 88 22.44 12.97 -29.72
C PRO A 88 22.43 11.65 -28.97
N SER A 89 23.40 11.44 -28.07
CA SER A 89 23.48 10.22 -27.26
C SER A 89 22.10 9.87 -26.74
N VAL A 90 21.66 8.63 -26.96
CA VAL A 90 20.33 8.13 -26.54
C VAL A 90 20.09 8.43 -25.06
N TRP A 91 21.16 8.35 -24.26
CA TRP A 91 21.22 8.77 -22.86
C TRP A 91 20.90 10.25 -22.64
N LYS A 92 21.45 11.14 -23.47
CA LYS A 92 21.23 12.59 -23.38
C LYS A 92 19.78 12.95 -23.68
N ASN A 93 19.16 12.32 -24.69
CA ASN A 93 17.75 12.54 -25.01
C ASN A 93 16.80 11.90 -23.99
N TYR A 94 17.16 10.74 -23.43
CA TYR A 94 16.40 10.11 -22.35
C TYR A 94 16.44 10.96 -21.08
N VAL A 95 17.62 11.44 -20.66
CA VAL A 95 17.76 12.30 -19.48
C VAL A 95 17.09 13.66 -19.71
N ALA A 96 17.26 14.30 -20.87
CA ALA A 96 16.63 15.60 -21.14
C ALA A 96 15.10 15.52 -21.20
N GLY A 97 14.53 14.43 -21.74
CA GLY A 97 13.08 14.24 -21.81
C GLY A 97 12.45 13.74 -20.50
N ASN A 98 13.21 13.04 -19.66
CA ASN A 98 12.70 12.36 -18.47
C ASN A 98 13.29 12.84 -17.15
N PHE A 99 14.01 13.97 -17.13
CA PHE A 99 14.60 14.51 -15.90
C PHE A 99 13.55 14.76 -14.80
N PHE A 100 12.30 15.00 -15.20
CA PHE A 100 11.18 15.15 -14.28
C PHE A 100 10.87 13.86 -13.49
N LEU A 101 11.24 12.68 -13.98
CA LEU A 101 10.97 11.40 -13.31
C LEU A 101 11.86 11.16 -12.09
N PRO A 102 13.21 11.28 -12.15
CA PRO A 102 14.03 11.26 -10.94
C PRO A 102 13.56 12.31 -9.92
N VAL A 103 13.20 13.51 -10.39
CA VAL A 103 12.74 14.59 -9.51
C VAL A 103 11.39 14.24 -8.85
N LEU A 104 10.42 13.72 -9.61
CA LEU A 104 9.14 13.24 -9.07
C LEU A 104 9.32 12.05 -8.14
N ALA A 105 10.21 11.11 -8.47
CA ALA A 105 10.52 9.96 -7.63
C ALA A 105 11.11 10.42 -6.30
N ILE A 106 12.06 11.35 -6.32
CA ILE A 106 12.64 11.96 -5.10
C ILE A 106 11.56 12.72 -4.33
N ALA A 107 10.78 13.58 -4.98
CA ALA A 107 9.70 14.32 -4.34
C ALA A 107 8.68 13.38 -3.68
N PHE A 108 8.29 12.31 -4.36
CA PHE A 108 7.41 11.30 -3.80
C PHE A 108 8.06 10.56 -2.63
N LEU A 109 9.31 10.11 -2.74
CA LEU A 109 10.03 9.44 -1.64
C LEU A 109 10.16 10.33 -0.40
N VAL A 110 10.30 11.65 -0.61
CA VAL A 110 10.35 12.63 0.48
C VAL A 110 8.96 12.88 1.06
N VAL A 111 7.93 13.08 0.23
CA VAL A 111 6.58 13.45 0.68
C VAL A 111 5.81 12.26 1.27
N MET A 112 5.98 11.06 0.71
CA MET A 112 5.23 9.86 1.10
C MET A 112 5.34 9.48 2.58
N PRO A 113 6.50 9.50 3.26
CA PRO A 113 6.56 9.21 4.70
C PRO A 113 5.75 10.21 5.52
N PHE A 114 5.69 11.47 5.12
CA PHE A 114 4.83 12.47 5.77
C PHE A 114 3.36 12.26 5.43
N ALA A 115 3.04 11.93 4.18
CA ALA A 115 1.67 11.58 3.78
C ALA A 115 1.18 10.35 4.56
N GLN A 116 2.03 9.34 4.76
CA GLN A 116 1.72 8.20 5.63
C GLN A 116 1.48 8.65 7.06
N ARG A 117 2.40 9.42 7.65
CA ARG A 117 2.29 9.87 9.04
C ARG A 117 1.05 10.72 9.32
N TYR A 118 0.71 11.66 8.44
CA TYR A 118 -0.28 12.70 8.71
C TYR A 118 -1.59 12.55 7.93
N ALA A 119 -1.60 11.86 6.78
CA ALA A 119 -2.79 11.70 5.94
C ALA A 119 -3.28 10.24 5.80
N LEU A 120 -2.37 9.25 5.82
CA LEU A 120 -2.70 7.83 5.57
C LEU A 120 -2.38 6.97 6.79
N SER A 121 -3.29 6.87 7.77
CA SER A 121 -3.22 5.90 8.90
C SER A 121 -1.89 5.83 9.69
N GLY A 122 -0.98 6.78 9.54
CA GLY A 122 0.32 6.75 10.21
C GLY A 122 0.22 7.02 11.71
N ALA A 123 -0.81 7.72 12.16
CA ALA A 123 -1.14 7.83 13.58
C ALA A 123 -1.42 6.46 14.21
N GLU A 124 -2.20 5.59 13.54
CA GLU A 124 -2.42 4.20 14.00
C GLU A 124 -1.11 3.40 14.05
N THR A 125 -0.23 3.61 13.07
CA THR A 125 1.05 2.89 13.00
C THR A 125 1.99 3.31 14.14
N ALA A 126 2.11 4.60 14.41
CA ALA A 126 2.91 5.12 15.51
C ALA A 126 2.37 4.66 16.87
N GLU A 127 1.05 4.69 17.08
CA GLU A 127 0.45 4.19 18.32
C GLU A 127 0.59 2.68 18.49
N ARG A 128 0.56 1.92 17.39
CA ARG A 128 0.81 0.48 17.41
C ARG A 128 2.23 0.17 17.90
N GLU A 129 3.22 0.98 17.52
CA GLU A 129 4.58 0.86 18.07
C GLU A 129 4.60 1.10 19.58
N VAL A 130 3.94 2.14 20.07
CA VAL A 130 3.83 2.44 21.51
C VAL A 130 3.22 1.26 22.28
N ILE A 131 2.10 0.72 21.79
CA ILE A 131 1.45 -0.44 22.43
C ILE A 131 2.33 -1.68 22.35
N SER A 132 2.99 -1.91 21.21
CA SER A 132 3.88 -3.07 21.08
C SER A 132 5.08 -2.98 22.03
N GLY A 133 5.63 -1.79 22.24
CA GLY A 133 6.68 -1.54 23.24
C GLY A 133 6.19 -1.87 24.64
N TYR A 134 5.06 -1.29 25.04
CA TYR A 134 4.45 -1.56 26.35
C TYR A 134 4.22 -3.06 26.58
N ILE A 135 3.55 -3.74 25.64
CA ILE A 135 3.28 -5.18 25.76
C ILE A 135 4.59 -5.95 25.85
N ARG A 136 5.58 -5.66 25.00
CA ARG A 136 6.86 -6.38 24.99
C ARG A 136 7.59 -6.25 26.33
N ASP A 137 7.57 -5.06 26.91
CA ASP A 137 8.34 -4.73 28.10
C ASP A 137 7.63 -5.24 29.38
N GLU A 138 6.29 -5.25 29.39
CA GLU A 138 5.48 -5.65 30.55
C GLU A 138 5.02 -7.12 30.53
N SER A 139 5.15 -7.83 29.40
CA SER A 139 4.77 -9.25 29.27
C SER A 139 5.97 -10.21 29.24
N LYS A 140 5.73 -11.47 29.60
CA LYS A 140 6.68 -12.57 29.43
C LYS A 140 6.57 -13.16 28.03
N THR A 141 7.63 -13.81 27.55
CA THR A 141 7.71 -14.36 26.19
C THR A 141 6.67 -15.45 25.89
N ASP A 142 6.22 -16.17 26.92
CA ASP A 142 5.19 -17.21 26.85
C ASP A 142 3.77 -16.67 27.01
N ASP A 143 3.61 -15.39 27.38
CA ASP A 143 2.29 -14.76 27.46
C ASP A 143 1.65 -14.70 26.08
N LYS A 144 0.38 -15.09 26.02
CA LYS A 144 -0.46 -14.91 24.84
C LYS A 144 -1.08 -13.53 24.86
N ILE A 145 -1.15 -12.90 23.71
CA ILE A 145 -1.80 -11.61 23.50
C ILE A 145 -2.83 -11.72 22.38
N TYR A 146 -3.71 -10.73 22.26
CA TYR A 146 -4.56 -10.60 21.09
C TYR A 146 -4.62 -9.17 20.58
N ALA A 147 -4.51 -9.01 19.27
CA ALA A 147 -4.66 -7.74 18.57
C ALA A 147 -6.01 -7.72 17.82
N TRP A 148 -6.98 -6.99 18.36
CA TRP A 148 -8.21 -6.64 17.65
C TRP A 148 -7.92 -5.48 16.69
N ASP A 149 -7.22 -5.79 15.60
CA ASP A 149 -6.66 -4.82 14.68
C ASP A 149 -6.90 -5.20 13.20
N ASN A 150 -6.50 -4.33 12.28
CA ASN A 150 -6.54 -4.53 10.83
C ASN A 150 -5.29 -5.19 10.25
N THR A 151 -4.26 -5.45 11.07
CA THR A 151 -3.02 -6.15 10.68
C THR A 151 -2.57 -7.11 11.77
N ALA A 152 -1.72 -8.08 11.40
CA ALA A 152 -1.06 -8.99 12.34
C ALA A 152 0.30 -8.48 12.85
N SER A 153 0.65 -7.22 12.58
CA SER A 153 1.99 -6.68 12.82
C SER A 153 2.38 -6.64 14.31
N LEU A 154 1.40 -6.50 15.20
CA LEU A 154 1.62 -6.39 16.65
C LEU A 154 2.27 -7.66 17.24
N TYR A 155 1.94 -8.84 16.74
CA TYR A 155 2.56 -10.11 17.20
C TYR A 155 4.05 -10.17 16.84
N LEU A 156 4.40 -9.68 15.65
CA LEU A 156 5.80 -9.62 15.21
C LEU A 156 6.60 -8.63 16.06
N SER A 157 6.07 -7.41 16.27
CA SER A 157 6.75 -6.36 17.02
C SER A 157 6.93 -6.69 18.51
N THR A 158 5.96 -7.39 19.10
CA THR A 158 6.01 -7.80 20.52
C THR A 158 6.79 -9.10 20.72
N SER A 159 6.95 -9.93 19.67
CA SER A 159 7.43 -11.31 19.78
C SER A 159 6.61 -12.11 20.80
N ARG A 160 5.28 -12.04 20.69
CA ARG A 160 4.32 -12.77 21.54
C ARG A 160 3.37 -13.59 20.70
N LEU A 161 2.93 -14.71 21.26
CA LEU A 161 1.99 -15.60 20.60
C LEU A 161 0.58 -15.02 20.62
N SER A 162 -0.17 -15.28 19.55
CA SER A 162 -1.59 -14.94 19.51
C SER A 162 -2.41 -15.92 20.36
N ALA A 163 -3.41 -15.40 21.05
CA ALA A 163 -4.45 -16.19 21.71
C ALA A 163 -5.43 -16.88 20.74
N SER A 164 -5.49 -16.41 19.48
CA SER A 164 -6.38 -16.94 18.45
C SER A 164 -5.63 -17.23 17.15
N SER A 165 -6.10 -18.21 16.39
CA SER A 165 -5.60 -18.46 15.03
C SER A 165 -6.06 -17.40 14.02
N ILE A 166 -7.07 -16.59 14.34
CA ILE A 166 -7.52 -15.47 13.53
C ILE A 166 -6.72 -14.23 13.97
N LEU A 167 -5.67 -13.88 13.22
CA LEU A 167 -4.72 -12.84 13.64
C LEU A 167 -5.19 -11.40 13.40
N SER A 168 -6.20 -11.18 12.55
CA SER A 168 -6.68 -9.84 12.18
C SER A 168 -8.18 -9.86 11.92
N PRO A 169 -9.02 -9.41 12.87
CA PRO A 169 -10.47 -9.51 12.76
C PRO A 169 -11.04 -8.88 11.47
N LYS A 170 -10.48 -7.76 11.00
CA LYS A 170 -10.96 -7.05 9.81
C LYS A 170 -11.02 -7.91 8.54
N LEU A 171 -10.19 -8.94 8.43
CA LEU A 171 -10.07 -9.76 7.22
C LEU A 171 -10.88 -11.06 7.27
N TYR A 172 -11.30 -11.49 8.46
CA TYR A 172 -11.77 -12.86 8.66
C TYR A 172 -13.09 -12.97 9.42
N VAL A 173 -13.57 -11.90 10.06
CA VAL A 173 -14.77 -11.94 10.91
C VAL A 173 -16.06 -11.69 10.11
N ASP A 174 -16.02 -11.80 8.79
CA ASP A 174 -17.21 -11.63 7.93
C ASP A 174 -18.17 -12.84 8.02
N THR A 175 -17.68 -14.02 8.42
CA THR A 175 -18.49 -15.23 8.56
C THR A 175 -18.90 -15.49 10.02
N ALA A 176 -20.10 -16.06 10.22
CA ALA A 176 -20.59 -16.42 11.54
C ALA A 176 -19.68 -17.46 12.25
N GLU A 177 -19.15 -18.42 11.48
CA GLU A 177 -18.21 -19.42 12.00
C GLU A 177 -16.93 -18.78 12.56
N ASN A 178 -16.33 -17.84 11.83
CA ASN A 178 -15.12 -17.17 12.29
C ASN A 178 -15.38 -16.27 13.50
N LYS A 179 -16.55 -15.63 13.59
CA LYS A 179 -16.99 -14.88 14.78
C LYS A 179 -17.01 -15.79 16.01
N ILE A 180 -17.75 -16.89 15.92
CA ILE A 180 -17.90 -17.85 17.02
C ILE A 180 -16.56 -18.46 17.40
N ARG A 181 -15.74 -18.85 16.42
CA ARG A 181 -14.41 -19.42 16.67
C ARG A 181 -13.50 -18.44 17.39
N LEU A 182 -13.48 -17.18 16.95
CA LEU A 182 -12.66 -16.14 17.58
C LEU A 182 -13.12 -15.88 19.02
N GLU A 183 -14.42 -15.73 19.24
CA GLU A 183 -15.00 -15.52 20.57
C GLU A 183 -14.64 -16.66 21.52
N ASN A 184 -14.84 -17.91 21.10
CA ASN A 184 -14.52 -19.10 21.89
C ASN A 184 -13.02 -19.20 22.22
N GLN A 185 -12.15 -18.87 21.25
CA GLN A 185 -10.70 -18.90 21.48
C GLN A 185 -10.25 -17.84 22.48
N LEU A 186 -10.82 -16.63 22.42
CA LEU A 186 -10.48 -15.57 23.38
C LEU A 186 -11.00 -15.88 24.78
N ASP A 187 -12.20 -16.44 24.89
CA ASP A 187 -12.79 -16.84 26.18
C ASP A 187 -12.03 -18.01 26.82
N ALA A 188 -11.57 -18.97 26.02
CA ALA A 188 -10.82 -20.13 26.51
C ALA A 188 -9.35 -19.82 26.85
N SER A 189 -8.70 -18.92 26.09
CA SER A 189 -7.27 -18.65 26.24
C SER A 189 -6.95 -17.49 27.19
N LEU A 190 -7.90 -16.57 27.40
CA LEU A 190 -7.75 -15.37 28.24
C LEU A 190 -6.36 -14.72 28.09
N PRO A 191 -6.02 -14.16 26.91
CA PRO A 191 -4.73 -13.53 26.70
C PRO A 191 -4.43 -12.48 27.76
N ARG A 192 -3.16 -12.33 28.12
CA ARG A 192 -2.74 -11.32 29.11
C ARG A 192 -3.11 -9.91 28.68
N TYR A 193 -2.92 -9.60 27.39
CA TYR A 193 -3.25 -8.31 26.81
C TYR A 193 -4.15 -8.43 25.59
N ILE A 194 -5.13 -7.53 25.49
CA ILE A 194 -5.93 -7.30 24.28
C ILE A 194 -5.75 -5.85 23.84
N ALA A 195 -5.15 -5.65 22.66
CA ALA A 195 -5.04 -4.34 22.02
C ALA A 195 -6.19 -4.17 21.01
N VAL A 196 -6.98 -3.10 21.16
CA VAL A 196 -8.16 -2.84 20.33
C VAL A 196 -7.96 -1.59 19.50
N ASN A 197 -7.98 -1.74 18.16
CA ASN A 197 -8.09 -0.62 17.23
C ASN A 197 -9.55 -0.14 17.17
N GLU A 198 -9.80 1.12 17.52
CA GLU A 198 -11.14 1.69 17.61
C GLU A 198 -11.86 1.78 16.25
N LYS A 199 -11.13 1.70 15.14
CA LYS A 199 -11.72 1.68 13.79
C LYS A 199 -12.23 0.30 13.36
N VAL A 200 -11.92 -0.75 14.10
CA VAL A 200 -12.38 -2.12 13.80
C VAL A 200 -13.56 -2.44 14.72
N PRO A 201 -14.77 -2.66 14.18
CA PRO A 201 -15.95 -2.99 14.99
C PRO A 201 -15.69 -4.21 15.88
N LEU A 202 -15.99 -4.06 17.18
CA LEU A 202 -15.91 -5.15 18.14
C LEU A 202 -17.15 -6.04 18.05
N LEU A 203 -16.97 -7.34 18.25
CA LEU A 203 -18.09 -8.25 18.46
C LEU A 203 -18.74 -8.01 19.85
N PRO A 204 -20.06 -8.15 19.98
CA PRO A 204 -20.76 -7.92 21.25
C PRO A 204 -20.20 -8.75 22.41
N ASN A 205 -19.88 -10.02 22.17
CA ASN A 205 -19.35 -10.91 23.20
C ASN A 205 -17.93 -10.51 23.62
N VAL A 206 -17.11 -10.03 22.69
CA VAL A 206 -15.77 -9.53 23.00
C VAL A 206 -15.85 -8.23 23.79
N LYS A 207 -16.79 -7.33 23.48
CA LYS A 207 -17.05 -6.14 24.30
C LYS A 207 -17.43 -6.50 25.73
N LYS A 208 -18.29 -7.52 25.90
CA LYS A 208 -18.66 -8.05 27.21
C LYS A 208 -17.44 -8.63 27.95
N LEU A 209 -16.65 -9.48 27.29
CA LEU A 209 -15.42 -10.07 27.83
C LEU A 209 -14.45 -8.99 28.34
N LEU A 210 -14.21 -7.94 27.55
CA LEU A 210 -13.34 -6.82 27.97
C LEU A 210 -13.87 -6.12 29.22
N SER A 211 -15.18 -5.88 29.32
CA SER A 211 -15.76 -5.21 30.48
C SER A 211 -15.76 -6.09 31.76
N SER A 212 -15.97 -7.39 31.61
CA SER A 212 -16.04 -8.31 32.75
C SER A 212 -14.67 -8.68 33.27
N SER A 213 -13.74 -9.04 32.38
CA SER A 213 -12.53 -9.77 32.74
C SER A 213 -11.24 -8.97 32.58
N TYR A 214 -11.31 -7.76 31.99
CA TYR A 214 -10.12 -6.95 31.72
C TYR A 214 -10.23 -5.56 32.34
N LYS A 215 -9.08 -5.00 32.72
CA LYS A 215 -8.91 -3.59 33.10
C LYS A 215 -8.29 -2.83 31.94
N LYS A 216 -8.77 -1.62 31.67
CA LYS A 216 -8.18 -0.75 30.64
C LYS A 216 -6.87 -0.16 31.18
N ILE A 217 -5.81 -0.26 30.40
CA ILE A 217 -4.52 0.37 30.69
C ILE A 217 -4.48 1.75 30.02
N ASP A 218 -4.04 2.76 30.77
CA ASP A 218 -3.90 4.12 30.26
C ASP A 218 -2.56 4.27 29.53
N VAL A 219 -2.57 3.90 28.26
CA VAL A 219 -1.47 4.18 27.32
C VAL A 219 -1.86 5.42 26.53
N LYS A 220 -0.92 6.34 26.30
CA LYS A 220 -1.16 7.61 25.57
C LYS A 220 -1.39 7.37 24.07
N THR A 221 -2.53 6.76 23.74
CA THR A 221 -2.97 6.40 22.39
C THR A 221 -4.41 6.86 22.17
N SER A 222 -4.73 7.30 20.96
CA SER A 222 -6.05 7.84 20.58
C SER A 222 -6.84 6.95 19.61
N HIS A 223 -6.16 6.04 18.91
CA HIS A 223 -6.72 5.09 17.97
C HIS A 223 -6.79 3.68 18.53
N PHE A 224 -5.99 3.41 19.56
CA PHE A 224 -5.96 2.12 20.22
C PHE A 224 -6.27 2.23 21.71
N LYS A 225 -6.90 1.16 22.22
CA LYS A 225 -7.11 0.92 23.65
C LYS A 225 -6.43 -0.39 24.04
N LEU A 226 -5.66 -0.36 25.11
CA LEU A 226 -5.02 -1.55 25.66
C LEU A 226 -5.80 -2.04 26.88
N TYR A 227 -6.02 -3.35 26.94
CA TYR A 227 -6.70 -4.02 28.04
C TYR A 227 -5.79 -5.12 28.60
N GLU A 228 -5.68 -5.20 29.93
CA GLU A 228 -4.95 -6.24 30.66
C GLU A 228 -5.94 -7.13 31.41
N LEU A 229 -5.67 -8.44 31.44
CA LEU A 229 -6.46 -9.39 32.22
C LEU A 229 -6.42 -9.00 33.72
N LYS A 230 -7.57 -9.06 34.40
CA LYS A 230 -7.71 -8.70 35.82
C LYS A 230 -7.04 -9.72 36.75
#